data_AF-A0A8S3Q8T9-F1
#
_entry.id   AF-A0A8S3Q8T9-F1
#
_cell.length_a   1.000
_cell.length_b   1.000
_cell.length_c   1.000
_cell.angle_alpha   90.00
_cell.angle_beta   90.00
_cell.angle_gamma   90.00
#
_symmetry.space_group_name_H-M   'P 1'
#
loop_
_entity.id
_entity.type
_entity.pdbx_description
1 polymer ?
#
loop_
_entity_poly.entity_id
_entity_poly.type
_entity_poly.pdbx_seq_one_letter_code
_entity_poly.pdbx_strand_id
1 'polypeptide(L)'
;MAHCTTPKTLESTLLPELEESIANIQARGISQKDFDQDLNKNQKIWLVIGICLHNIISPILRENVEDVMTTMYSALVKSDHINTQTYPGHLKFYPPNGVYAYYLNYENINNNKVLGRQTQLFNYKVKDAVDLSKLFLLTNMTSYTGFDETCDLSALLGIVINVDSFHQIGKTAAANVIAFLSGTTLGLELVKEIHEETCVLAKHAQVLANHFKVIDIQISNVNNTLKELKELQQVLTDMKTNFEDRISFLEKNVIEIKSVSNIGKVY
;
A
#
# COMPACT_ATOMS: atom_id res chain seq x y z
N MET A 1 49.63 -18.22 -31.58
CA MET A 1 48.45 -18.46 -32.42
C MET A 1 47.73 -19.70 -31.89
N ALA A 2 46.67 -19.49 -31.12
CA ALA A 2 45.67 -20.50 -30.76
C ALA A 2 44.41 -19.75 -30.34
N HIS A 3 43.28 -20.25 -30.80
CA HIS A 3 42.03 -19.54 -31.03
C HIS A 3 41.37 -18.98 -29.77
N CYS A 4 41.01 -17.70 -29.85
CA CYS A 4 40.00 -17.06 -29.03
C CYS A 4 38.63 -17.53 -29.51
N THR A 5 37.93 -18.31 -28.68
CA THR A 5 36.52 -18.65 -28.90
C THR A 5 35.68 -17.75 -28.00
N THR A 6 34.99 -16.80 -28.64
CA THR A 6 33.99 -15.92 -28.02
C THR A 6 32.81 -16.73 -27.46
N PRO A 7 32.12 -16.23 -26.42
CA PRO A 7 30.95 -16.89 -25.85
C PRO A 7 29.81 -16.87 -26.88
N LYS A 8 29.19 -18.04 -27.09
CA LYS A 8 27.93 -18.13 -27.83
C LYS A 8 26.86 -17.35 -27.05
N THR A 9 26.45 -16.21 -27.60
CA THR A 9 25.22 -15.52 -27.24
C THR A 9 24.08 -16.53 -27.37
N LEU A 10 23.48 -16.90 -26.24
CA LEU A 10 22.21 -17.61 -26.24
C LEU A 10 21.16 -16.55 -26.61
N GLU A 11 21.01 -16.30 -27.91
CA GLU A 11 19.85 -15.59 -28.43
C GLU A 11 18.61 -16.33 -27.92
N SER A 12 17.85 -15.69 -27.04
CA SER A 12 16.54 -16.15 -26.65
C SER A 12 15.69 -16.16 -27.92
N THR A 13 15.49 -17.35 -28.48
CA THR A 13 14.44 -17.59 -29.47
C THR A 13 13.11 -17.41 -28.73
N LEU A 14 12.69 -16.15 -28.60
CA LEU A 14 11.30 -15.81 -28.38
C LEU A 14 10.54 -16.50 -29.51
N LEU A 15 9.57 -17.34 -29.16
CA LEU A 15 8.74 -18.02 -30.16
C LEU A 15 8.21 -16.96 -31.14
N PRO A 16 8.26 -17.19 -32.47
CA PRO A 16 7.68 -16.27 -33.46
C PRO A 16 6.23 -15.90 -33.15
N GLU A 17 5.49 -16.81 -32.50
CA GLU A 17 4.12 -16.60 -32.01
C GLU A 17 4.03 -15.52 -30.91
N LEU A 18 5.05 -15.38 -30.06
CA LEU A 18 5.09 -14.38 -28.99
C LEU A 18 5.45 -12.99 -29.55
N GLU A 19 6.37 -12.92 -30.50
CA GLU A 19 6.72 -11.67 -31.18
C GLU A 19 5.57 -11.16 -32.05
N GLU A 20 4.86 -12.06 -32.75
CA GLU A 20 3.65 -11.74 -33.48
C GLU A 20 2.51 -11.29 -32.55
N SER A 21 2.38 -11.90 -31.37
CA SER A 21 1.41 -11.48 -30.35
C SER A 21 1.74 -10.09 -29.78
N ILE A 22 3.02 -9.81 -29.49
CA ILE A 22 3.48 -8.50 -29.01
C ILE A 22 3.29 -7.42 -30.09
N ALA A 23 3.65 -7.71 -31.34
CA ALA A 23 3.45 -6.79 -32.46
C ALA A 23 1.96 -6.49 -32.69
N ASN A 24 1.09 -7.49 -32.56
CA ASN A 24 -0.37 -7.31 -32.66
C ASN A 24 -0.95 -6.48 -31.50
N ILE A 25 -0.42 -6.62 -30.28
CA ILE A 25 -0.83 -5.80 -29.13
C ILE A 25 -0.38 -4.34 -29.30
N GLN A 26 0.84 -4.12 -29.80
CA GLN A 26 1.38 -2.78 -30.03
C GLN A 26 0.70 -2.08 -31.22
N ALA A 27 0.37 -2.81 -32.29
CA ALA A 27 -0.34 -2.27 -33.45
C ALA A 27 -1.82 -1.95 -33.19
N ARG A 28 -2.44 -2.59 -32.18
CA ARG A 28 -3.84 -2.36 -31.82
C ARG A 28 -4.10 -1.08 -31.03
N GLY A 29 -3.06 -0.40 -30.55
CA GLY A 29 -3.16 0.88 -29.84
C GLY A 29 -4.32 0.88 -28.85
N ILE A 30 -4.13 0.25 -27.68
CA ILE A 30 -5.15 -0.04 -26.65
C ILE A 30 -6.20 1.09 -26.60
N SER A 31 -7.31 0.87 -27.29
CA SER A 31 -8.44 1.77 -27.26
C SER A 31 -9.16 1.52 -25.96
N GLN A 32 -9.63 2.59 -25.32
CA GLN A 32 -10.36 2.54 -24.05
C GLN A 32 -11.60 1.62 -24.08
N LYS A 33 -12.03 1.19 -25.28
CA LYS A 33 -13.06 0.17 -25.52
C LYS A 33 -12.64 -1.29 -25.29
N ASP A 34 -11.36 -1.62 -25.27
CA ASP A 34 -10.90 -3.01 -25.11
C ASP A 34 -10.82 -3.47 -23.64
N PHE A 35 -11.05 -2.55 -22.69
CA PHE A 35 -11.14 -2.84 -21.25
C PHE A 35 -12.51 -3.38 -20.81
N ASP A 36 -13.48 -3.49 -21.72
CA ASP A 36 -14.84 -3.98 -21.45
C ASP A 36 -14.95 -5.53 -21.45
N GLN A 37 -13.85 -6.24 -21.21
CA GLN A 37 -13.93 -7.58 -20.61
C GLN A 37 -14.05 -7.44 -19.10
N ASP A 38 -15.29 -7.27 -18.67
CA ASP A 38 -15.66 -7.09 -17.27
C ASP A 38 -15.13 -8.27 -16.44
N LEU A 39 -14.04 -8.06 -15.69
CA LEU A 39 -13.46 -9.08 -14.82
C LEU A 39 -14.57 -9.68 -13.95
N ASN A 40 -14.63 -11.01 -13.85
CA ASN A 40 -15.61 -11.64 -12.99
C ASN A 40 -15.36 -11.25 -11.51
N LYS A 41 -16.37 -11.41 -10.66
CA LYS A 41 -16.29 -11.00 -9.24
C LYS A 41 -15.04 -11.54 -8.54
N ASN A 42 -14.66 -12.79 -8.81
CA ASN A 42 -13.49 -13.41 -8.19
C ASN A 42 -12.19 -12.80 -8.71
N GLN A 43 -12.10 -12.53 -10.01
CA GLN A 43 -10.95 -11.84 -10.61
C GLN A 43 -10.78 -10.42 -10.04
N LYS A 44 -11.89 -9.70 -9.84
CA LYS A 44 -11.88 -8.37 -9.19
C LYS A 44 -11.37 -8.47 -7.74
N ILE A 45 -11.80 -9.47 -6.97
CA ILE A 45 -11.33 -9.70 -5.59
C ILE A 45 -9.83 -10.02 -5.58
N TRP A 46 -9.37 -10.95 -6.42
CA TRP A 46 -7.96 -11.31 -6.51
C TRP A 46 -7.08 -10.13 -6.96
N LEU A 47 -7.59 -9.30 -7.86
CA LEU A 47 -6.89 -8.07 -8.28
C LEU A 47 -6.72 -7.10 -7.10
N VAL A 48 -7.79 -6.85 -6.33
CA VAL A 48 -7.72 -5.98 -5.14
C VAL A 48 -6.76 -6.55 -4.09
N ILE A 49 -6.84 -7.85 -3.81
CA ILE A 49 -5.94 -8.52 -2.86
C ILE A 49 -4.49 -8.42 -3.34
N GLY A 50 -4.22 -8.71 -4.61
CA GLY A 50 -2.88 -8.59 -5.20
C GLY A 50 -2.32 -7.16 -5.11
N ILE A 51 -3.16 -6.15 -5.39
CA ILE A 51 -2.80 -4.74 -5.23
C ILE A 51 -2.48 -4.41 -3.77
N CYS A 52 -3.30 -4.84 -2.82
CA CYS A 52 -3.04 -4.61 -1.39
C CYS A 52 -1.74 -5.28 -0.94
N LEU A 53 -1.52 -6.54 -1.32
CA LEU A 53 -0.32 -7.29 -0.97
C LEU A 53 0.95 -6.63 -1.55
N HIS A 54 0.90 -6.20 -2.81
CA HIS A 54 2.05 -5.62 -3.50
C HIS A 54 2.31 -4.16 -3.12
N ASN A 55 1.29 -3.31 -3.09
CA ASN A 55 1.45 -1.85 -2.93
C ASN A 55 1.33 -1.37 -1.49
N ILE A 56 0.71 -2.14 -0.59
CA ILE A 56 0.50 -1.73 0.80
C ILE A 56 1.34 -2.60 1.73
N ILE A 57 1.16 -3.92 1.67
CA ILE A 57 1.80 -4.83 2.62
C ILE A 57 3.29 -4.97 2.35
N SER A 58 3.71 -5.14 1.09
CA SER A 58 5.13 -5.37 0.78
C SER A 58 6.03 -4.18 1.19
N PRO A 59 5.69 -2.91 0.92
CA PRO A 59 6.52 -1.78 1.37
C PRO A 59 6.64 -1.71 2.89
N ILE A 60 5.53 -1.89 3.63
CA ILE A 60 5.54 -1.88 5.10
C ILE A 60 6.41 -3.01 5.64
N LEU A 61 6.29 -4.22 5.06
CA LEU A 61 7.10 -5.36 5.48
C LEU A 61 8.58 -5.16 5.16
N ARG A 62 8.94 -4.56 4.03
CA ARG A 62 10.34 -4.30 3.68
C ARG A 62 11.03 -3.44 4.73
N GLU A 63 10.42 -2.32 5.10
CA GLU A 63 10.96 -1.40 6.11
C GLU A 63 11.15 -2.11 7.46
N ASN A 64 10.11 -2.81 7.93
CA ASN A 64 10.18 -3.55 9.21
C ASN A 64 11.21 -4.69 9.17
N VAL A 65 11.29 -5.41 8.05
CA VAL A 65 12.26 -6.50 7.89
C VAL A 65 13.68 -5.95 7.83
N GLU A 66 13.93 -4.88 7.10
CA GLU A 66 15.23 -4.23 7.03
C GLU A 66 15.74 -3.81 8.42
N ASP A 67 14.88 -3.15 9.21
CA ASP A 67 15.22 -2.71 10.57
C ASP A 67 15.59 -3.88 11.49
N VAL A 68 14.75 -4.92 11.50
CA VAL A 68 14.96 -6.11 12.32
C VAL A 68 16.23 -6.84 11.89
N MET A 69 16.41 -7.06 10.59
CA MET A 69 17.56 -7.80 10.06
C MET A 69 18.88 -7.06 10.25
N THR A 70 18.87 -5.73 10.12
CA THR A 70 20.06 -4.88 10.35
C THR A 70 20.47 -4.89 11.82
N THR A 71 19.48 -4.81 12.72
CA THR A 71 19.71 -4.89 14.17
C THR A 71 20.26 -6.27 14.55
N MET A 72 19.64 -7.33 14.04
CA MET A 72 20.04 -8.70 14.28
C MET A 72 21.43 -9.01 13.72
N TYR A 73 21.75 -8.55 12.51
CA TYR A 73 23.08 -8.68 11.93
C TYR A 73 24.15 -8.04 12.82
N SER A 74 23.90 -6.81 13.25
CA SER A 74 24.82 -6.08 14.13
C SER A 74 25.05 -6.78 15.47
N ALA A 75 24.02 -7.44 16.01
CA ALA A 75 24.14 -8.26 17.22
C ALA A 75 24.98 -9.52 16.97
N LEU A 76 24.70 -10.27 15.90
CA LEU A 76 25.39 -11.52 15.55
C LEU A 76 26.84 -11.32 15.12
N VAL A 77 27.19 -10.16 14.55
CA VAL A 77 28.59 -9.78 14.32
C VAL A 77 29.36 -9.70 15.65
N LYS A 78 28.72 -9.19 16.71
CA LYS A 78 29.35 -9.02 18.03
C LYS A 78 29.40 -10.33 18.83
N SER A 79 28.32 -11.11 18.82
CA SER A 79 28.23 -12.34 19.63
C SER A 79 28.89 -13.54 18.94
N ASP A 80 28.58 -13.75 17.66
CA ASP A 80 28.87 -15.00 16.94
C ASP A 80 29.90 -14.81 15.82
N HIS A 81 30.41 -13.60 15.64
CA HIS A 81 31.40 -13.24 14.62
C HIS A 81 30.97 -13.68 13.22
N ILE A 82 29.65 -13.57 12.94
CA ILE A 82 29.00 -14.16 11.76
C ILE A 82 29.61 -13.71 10.42
N ASN A 83 30.23 -12.54 10.38
CA ASN A 83 30.94 -11.98 9.24
C ASN A 83 32.31 -12.62 8.94
N THR A 84 32.83 -13.44 9.86
CA THR A 84 34.16 -14.08 9.74
C THR A 84 34.13 -15.60 9.87
N GLN A 85 32.93 -16.18 9.97
CA GLN A 85 32.75 -17.62 10.18
C GLN A 85 33.36 -18.47 9.06
N THR A 86 33.76 -19.69 9.44
CA THR A 86 34.34 -20.72 8.58
C THR A 86 33.61 -22.05 8.80
N TYR A 87 33.84 -23.02 7.92
CA TYR A 87 33.16 -24.32 7.97
C TYR A 87 33.08 -24.98 9.37
N PRO A 88 34.15 -25.10 10.17
CA PRO A 88 34.05 -25.78 11.46
C PRO A 88 33.28 -24.98 12.54
N GLY A 89 33.22 -23.65 12.42
CA GLY A 89 32.73 -22.76 13.49
C GLY A 89 31.53 -21.89 13.11
N HIS A 90 30.84 -22.19 12.02
CA HIS A 90 29.68 -21.39 11.61
C HIS A 90 28.45 -21.68 12.47
N LEU A 91 27.61 -20.65 12.63
CA LEU A 91 26.35 -20.77 13.33
C LEU A 91 25.40 -21.62 12.48
N LYS A 92 25.05 -22.82 12.93
CA LYS A 92 24.18 -23.75 12.18
C LYS A 92 22.69 -23.49 12.41
N PHE A 93 22.34 -23.03 13.60
CA PHE A 93 20.96 -22.88 14.04
C PHE A 93 20.74 -21.53 14.69
N TYR A 94 19.54 -20.99 14.55
CA TYR A 94 19.14 -19.75 15.19
C TYR A 94 17.70 -19.82 15.77
N PRO A 95 17.45 -19.33 17.00
CA PRO A 95 18.44 -18.82 17.94
C PRO A 95 19.35 -19.94 18.49
N PRO A 96 20.58 -19.62 18.92
CA PRO A 96 21.49 -20.61 19.50
C PRO A 96 20.83 -21.28 20.72
N ASN A 97 20.75 -22.61 20.71
CA ASN A 97 20.12 -23.42 21.78
C ASN A 97 18.59 -23.25 21.95
N GLY A 98 17.89 -22.70 20.96
CA GLY A 98 16.42 -22.63 20.98
C GLY A 98 15.75 -23.99 20.78
N VAL A 99 14.65 -24.25 21.51
CA VAL A 99 13.80 -25.45 21.34
C VAL A 99 13.21 -25.53 19.92
N TYR A 100 13.02 -24.38 19.28
CA TYR A 100 12.52 -24.25 17.90
C TYR A 100 13.55 -23.53 17.01
N ALA A 101 14.82 -23.95 17.08
CA ALA A 101 15.87 -23.30 16.31
C ALA A 101 15.79 -23.66 14.81
N TYR A 102 15.83 -22.62 13.97
CA TYR A 102 15.82 -22.71 12.51
C TYR A 102 17.22 -23.07 11.99
N TYR A 103 17.30 -24.00 11.04
CA TYR A 103 18.57 -24.36 10.39
C TYR A 103 18.96 -23.32 9.34
N LEU A 104 20.08 -22.63 9.56
CA LEU A 104 20.54 -21.55 8.68
C LEU A 104 21.05 -22.08 7.34
N ASN A 105 20.47 -21.60 6.25
CA ASN A 105 20.74 -22.08 4.91
C ASN A 105 21.88 -21.29 4.23
N TYR A 106 23.12 -21.67 4.50
CA TYR A 106 24.31 -21.06 3.88
C TYR A 106 24.44 -21.32 2.38
N GLU A 107 23.68 -22.23 1.79
CA GLU A 107 23.65 -22.42 0.34
C GLU A 107 23.17 -21.15 -0.39
N ASN A 108 22.32 -20.36 0.27
CA ASN A 108 21.65 -19.20 -0.30
C ASN A 108 22.53 -17.93 -0.39
N ILE A 109 23.73 -17.94 0.18
CA ILE A 109 24.64 -16.79 0.18
C ILE A 109 25.93 -17.10 -0.56
N ASN A 110 26.69 -16.06 -0.90
CA ASN A 110 28.02 -16.16 -1.49
C ASN A 110 28.15 -17.08 -2.72
N ASN A 111 27.05 -17.29 -3.45
CA ASN A 111 26.97 -18.23 -4.56
C ASN A 111 27.30 -19.68 -4.17
N ASN A 112 27.12 -20.07 -2.91
CA ASN A 112 27.46 -21.41 -2.41
C ASN A 112 26.68 -22.53 -3.12
N LYS A 113 25.49 -22.23 -3.65
CA LYS A 113 24.69 -23.14 -4.49
C LYS A 113 25.47 -23.83 -5.62
N VAL A 114 26.46 -23.18 -6.23
CA VAL A 114 27.25 -23.79 -7.33
C VAL A 114 28.14 -24.93 -6.84
N LEU A 115 28.46 -24.97 -5.55
CA LEU A 115 29.28 -26.00 -4.93
C LEU A 115 28.45 -27.25 -4.57
N GLY A 116 27.11 -27.14 -4.62
CA GLY A 116 26.17 -28.22 -4.34
C GLY A 116 26.43 -28.86 -2.98
N ARG A 117 26.78 -30.16 -2.97
CA ARG A 117 26.99 -30.93 -1.74
C ARG A 117 28.34 -30.70 -1.06
N GLN A 118 29.24 -29.91 -1.66
CA GLN A 118 30.57 -29.65 -1.11
C GLN A 118 30.54 -28.54 -0.04
N THR A 119 29.77 -28.76 1.03
CA THR A 119 29.51 -27.77 2.08
C THR A 119 30.79 -27.30 2.79
N GLN A 120 31.82 -28.13 2.85
CA GLN A 120 33.14 -27.78 3.37
C GLN A 120 33.84 -26.64 2.62
N LEU A 121 33.45 -26.38 1.36
CA LEU A 121 34.00 -25.32 0.53
C LEU A 121 33.15 -24.04 0.55
N PHE A 122 32.01 -24.04 1.24
CA PHE A 122 31.14 -22.88 1.30
C PHE A 122 31.85 -21.69 1.94
N ASN A 123 31.56 -20.50 1.44
CA ASN A 123 31.91 -19.27 2.11
C ASN A 123 30.81 -18.94 3.13
N TYR A 124 31.13 -19.12 4.41
CA TYR A 124 30.22 -18.93 5.54
C TYR A 124 30.14 -17.49 6.05
N LYS A 125 30.87 -16.54 5.44
CA LYS A 125 30.87 -15.14 5.86
C LYS A 125 29.56 -14.45 5.46
N VAL A 126 28.80 -13.99 6.44
CA VAL A 126 27.61 -13.17 6.20
C VAL A 126 28.03 -11.70 6.10
N LYS A 127 27.88 -11.09 4.92
CA LYS A 127 28.46 -9.76 4.65
C LYS A 127 27.63 -8.61 5.17
N ASP A 128 26.32 -8.79 5.23
CA ASP A 128 25.34 -7.76 5.56
C ASP A 128 24.01 -8.39 6.02
N ALA A 129 23.03 -7.54 6.28
CA ALA A 129 21.68 -7.93 6.67
C ALA A 129 20.93 -8.71 5.57
N VAL A 130 21.24 -8.47 4.29
CA VAL A 130 20.62 -9.14 3.13
C VAL A 130 21.12 -10.58 3.01
N ASP A 131 22.42 -10.80 3.17
CA ASP A 131 22.97 -12.15 3.28
C ASP A 131 22.38 -12.87 4.49
N LEU A 132 22.25 -12.19 5.63
CA LEU A 132 21.69 -12.78 6.84
C LEU A 132 20.24 -13.24 6.61
N SER A 133 19.40 -12.41 6.00
CA SER A 133 17.99 -12.74 5.78
C SER A 133 17.81 -13.93 4.82
N LYS A 134 18.71 -14.10 3.85
CA LYS A 134 18.72 -15.26 2.94
C LYS A 134 18.97 -16.59 3.66
N LEU A 135 19.61 -16.58 4.83
CA LEU A 135 19.81 -17.80 5.62
C LEU A 135 18.50 -18.37 6.18
N PHE A 136 17.44 -17.55 6.30
CA PHE A 136 16.12 -17.94 6.82
C PHE A 136 15.14 -18.37 5.74
N LEU A 137 15.60 -18.54 4.50
CA LEU A 137 14.74 -18.71 3.34
C LEU A 137 15.00 -20.02 2.58
N LEU A 138 13.99 -20.40 1.81
CA LEU A 138 14.15 -21.41 0.77
C LEU A 138 14.90 -20.80 -0.42
N THR A 139 15.68 -21.61 -1.12
CA THR A 139 16.57 -21.15 -2.20
C THR A 139 15.84 -20.40 -3.31
N ASN A 140 14.59 -20.74 -3.61
CA ASN A 140 13.79 -20.05 -4.63
C ASN A 140 13.38 -18.61 -4.24
N MET A 141 13.44 -18.25 -2.95
CA MET A 141 13.06 -16.93 -2.42
C MET A 141 14.27 -15.99 -2.25
N THR A 142 15.48 -16.39 -2.68
CA THR A 142 16.74 -15.70 -2.32
C THR A 142 17.31 -14.83 -3.44
N SER A 143 16.55 -14.64 -4.52
CA SER A 143 16.97 -13.93 -5.73
C SER A 143 17.09 -12.40 -5.56
N TYR A 144 16.62 -11.85 -4.43
CA TYR A 144 16.65 -10.41 -4.18
C TYR A 144 18.06 -9.89 -3.86
N THR A 145 18.30 -8.61 -4.17
CA THR A 145 19.59 -7.94 -3.96
C THR A 145 19.60 -6.97 -2.79
N GLY A 146 18.42 -6.53 -2.34
CA GLY A 146 18.24 -5.63 -1.20
C GLY A 146 16.84 -5.76 -0.62
N PHE A 147 16.54 -5.05 0.46
CA PHE A 147 15.19 -4.92 1.01
C PHE A 147 14.34 -3.89 0.22
N ASP A 148 14.48 -3.91 -1.11
CA ASP A 148 13.84 -3.02 -2.06
C ASP A 148 12.77 -3.79 -2.87
N GLU A 149 12.38 -3.26 -4.02
CA GLU A 149 11.40 -3.89 -4.91
C GLU A 149 11.83 -5.28 -5.42
N THR A 150 13.12 -5.62 -5.35
CA THR A 150 13.62 -6.96 -5.68
C THR A 150 13.27 -7.99 -4.62
N CYS A 151 13.00 -7.56 -3.38
CA CYS A 151 12.51 -8.42 -2.30
C CYS A 151 11.00 -8.64 -2.45
N ASP A 152 10.65 -9.83 -2.94
CA ASP A 152 9.26 -10.22 -3.10
C ASP A 152 8.57 -10.55 -1.77
N LEU A 153 7.25 -10.57 -1.79
CA LEU A 153 6.44 -10.83 -0.60
C LEU A 153 6.71 -12.22 0.00
N SER A 154 7.04 -13.22 -0.82
CA SER A 154 7.30 -14.57 -0.31
C SER A 154 8.56 -14.63 0.54
N ALA A 155 9.61 -13.90 0.13
CA ALA A 155 10.82 -13.72 0.91
C ALA A 155 10.54 -12.95 2.21
N LEU A 156 9.79 -11.85 2.14
CA LEU A 156 9.43 -11.05 3.33
C LEU A 156 8.67 -11.88 4.37
N LEU A 157 7.64 -12.61 3.93
CA LEU A 157 6.84 -13.46 4.82
C LEU A 157 7.67 -14.63 5.38
N GLY A 158 8.56 -15.22 4.57
CA GLY A 158 9.48 -16.25 5.01
C GLY A 158 10.41 -15.77 6.14
N ILE A 159 10.97 -14.56 6.02
CA ILE A 159 11.80 -13.96 7.06
C ILE A 159 11.00 -13.76 8.35
N VAL A 160 9.81 -13.16 8.26
CA VAL A 160 8.94 -12.91 9.43
C VAL A 160 8.62 -14.19 10.20
N ILE A 161 8.36 -15.29 9.49
CA ILE A 161 8.02 -16.57 10.12
C ILE A 161 9.23 -17.21 10.81
N ASN A 162 10.42 -17.11 10.21
CA ASN A 162 11.58 -17.87 10.66
C ASN A 162 12.48 -17.10 11.66
N VAL A 163 12.35 -15.79 11.74
CA VAL A 163 13.09 -14.95 12.70
C VAL A 163 12.29 -14.80 14.01
N ASP A 164 12.97 -14.91 15.14
CA ASP A 164 12.36 -14.86 16.48
C ASP A 164 12.06 -13.44 16.97
N SER A 165 12.76 -12.45 16.41
CA SER A 165 12.61 -11.03 16.75
C SER A 165 11.26 -10.44 16.31
N PHE A 166 10.50 -11.14 15.47
CA PHE A 166 9.14 -10.74 15.11
C PHE A 166 8.11 -11.22 16.13
N HIS A 167 7.13 -10.36 16.43
CA HIS A 167 6.05 -10.67 17.35
C HIS A 167 5.21 -11.86 16.86
N GLN A 168 4.81 -12.76 17.77
CA GLN A 168 4.09 -14.00 17.43
C GLN A 168 2.83 -13.76 16.60
N ILE A 169 2.08 -12.68 16.86
CA ILE A 169 0.90 -12.30 16.06
C ILE A 169 1.29 -12.04 14.59
N GLY A 170 2.39 -11.32 14.34
CA GLY A 170 2.89 -11.06 13.00
C GLY A 170 3.34 -12.36 12.29
N LYS A 171 3.95 -13.28 13.03
CA LYS A 171 4.34 -14.60 12.53
C LYS A 171 3.14 -15.45 12.12
N THR A 172 2.10 -15.48 12.97
CA THR A 172 0.84 -16.18 12.67
C THR A 172 0.13 -15.56 11.47
N ALA A 173 0.05 -14.23 11.40
CA ALA A 173 -0.53 -13.53 10.26
C ALA A 173 0.22 -13.84 8.96
N ALA A 174 1.56 -13.80 8.97
CA ALA A 174 2.38 -14.15 7.82
C ALA A 174 2.15 -15.60 7.35
N ALA A 175 2.08 -16.55 8.29
CA ALA A 175 1.76 -17.95 7.98
C ALA A 175 0.38 -18.10 7.34
N ASN A 176 -0.63 -17.36 7.82
CA ASN A 176 -1.97 -17.36 7.25
C ASN A 176 -1.97 -16.80 5.82
N VAL A 177 -1.21 -15.73 5.54
CA VAL A 177 -1.08 -15.19 4.18
C VAL A 177 -0.42 -16.21 3.24
N ILE A 178 0.63 -16.91 3.68
CA ILE A 178 1.25 -17.98 2.88
C ILE A 178 0.26 -19.12 2.63
N ALA A 179 -0.49 -19.56 3.65
CA ALA A 179 -1.50 -20.61 3.52
C ALA A 179 -2.62 -20.23 2.54
N PHE A 180 -3.05 -18.96 2.59
CA PHE A 180 -4.00 -18.35 1.65
C PHE A 180 -3.48 -18.37 0.22
N LEU A 181 -2.26 -17.87 -0.01
CA LEU A 181 -1.67 -17.79 -1.35
C LEU A 181 -1.34 -19.16 -1.95
N SER A 182 -1.07 -20.17 -1.12
CA SER A 182 -0.78 -21.54 -1.56
C SER A 182 -2.03 -22.38 -1.86
N GLY A 183 -3.24 -21.84 -1.61
CA GLY A 183 -4.50 -22.56 -1.89
C GLY A 183 -4.71 -23.81 -1.02
N THR A 184 -4.05 -23.88 0.14
CA THR A 184 -4.24 -24.97 1.11
C THR A 184 -5.66 -24.95 1.68
N THR A 185 -6.11 -26.05 2.31
CA THR A 185 -7.43 -26.12 2.98
C THR A 185 -7.62 -25.01 4.02
N LEU A 186 -6.57 -24.65 4.75
CA LEU A 186 -6.50 -23.46 5.62
C LEU A 186 -6.66 -22.15 4.84
N GLY A 187 -6.05 -22.05 3.66
CA GLY A 187 -6.25 -20.93 2.75
C GLY A 187 -7.69 -20.79 2.27
N LEU A 188 -8.38 -21.90 1.98
CA LEU A 188 -9.80 -21.91 1.61
C LEU A 188 -10.73 -21.56 2.79
N GLU A 189 -10.38 -21.96 4.01
CA GLU A 189 -11.07 -21.53 5.23
C GLU A 189 -10.89 -20.04 5.49
N LEU A 190 -9.66 -19.52 5.34
CA LEU A 190 -9.37 -18.10 5.42
C LEU A 190 -10.07 -17.31 4.30
N VAL A 191 -10.17 -17.86 3.08
CA VAL A 191 -10.98 -17.25 2.00
C VAL A 191 -12.44 -17.19 2.42
N LYS A 192 -13.00 -18.22 3.07
CA LYS A 192 -14.39 -18.20 3.55
C LYS A 192 -14.59 -17.20 4.68
N GLU A 193 -13.67 -17.14 5.63
CA GLU A 193 -13.70 -16.21 6.76
C GLU A 193 -13.52 -14.76 6.27
N ILE A 194 -12.53 -14.50 5.41
CA ILE A 194 -12.36 -13.20 4.74
C ILE A 194 -13.58 -12.90 3.87
N HIS A 195 -14.18 -13.87 3.18
CA HIS A 195 -15.39 -13.64 2.38
C HIS A 195 -16.59 -13.25 3.24
N GLU A 196 -16.77 -13.90 4.39
CA GLU A 196 -17.80 -13.57 5.35
C GLU A 196 -17.55 -12.20 5.99
N GLU A 197 -16.33 -11.91 6.44
CA GLU A 197 -15.95 -10.64 7.05
C GLU A 197 -15.96 -9.48 6.05
N THR A 198 -15.47 -9.69 4.82
CA THR A 198 -15.58 -8.67 3.74
C THR A 198 -17.01 -8.50 3.28
N CYS A 199 -17.87 -9.52 3.34
CA CYS A 199 -19.31 -9.34 3.12
C CYS A 199 -19.97 -8.53 4.24
N VAL A 200 -19.57 -8.74 5.50
CA VAL A 200 -20.04 -7.95 6.65
C VAL A 200 -19.55 -6.51 6.52
N LEU A 201 -18.28 -6.29 6.18
CA LEU A 201 -17.71 -4.97 5.95
C LEU A 201 -18.35 -4.27 4.74
N ALA A 202 -18.62 -5.00 3.65
CA ALA A 202 -19.32 -4.47 2.48
C ALA A 202 -20.78 -4.10 2.80
N LYS A 203 -21.47 -4.89 3.65
CA LYS A 203 -22.82 -4.54 4.15
C LYS A 203 -22.77 -3.28 5.02
N HIS A 204 -21.82 -3.17 5.94
CA HIS A 204 -21.63 -1.96 6.74
C HIS A 204 -21.27 -0.74 5.88
N ALA A 205 -20.39 -0.91 4.90
CA ALA A 205 -20.03 0.15 3.94
C ALA A 205 -21.24 0.58 3.10
N GLN A 206 -22.11 -0.34 2.69
CA GLN A 206 -23.34 -0.02 1.97
C GLN A 206 -24.35 0.74 2.85
N VAL A 207 -24.53 0.33 4.11
CA VAL A 207 -25.36 1.05 5.09
C VAL A 207 -24.81 2.46 5.32
N LEU A 208 -23.51 2.58 5.48
CA LEU A 208 -22.83 3.86 5.66
C LEU A 208 -22.97 4.76 4.41
N ALA A 209 -22.80 4.21 3.21
CA ALA A 209 -23.02 4.94 1.95
C ALA A 209 -24.46 5.42 1.80
N ASN A 210 -25.44 4.61 2.23
CA ASN A 210 -26.85 5.02 2.24
C ASN A 210 -27.10 6.14 3.26
N HIS A 211 -26.50 6.09 4.45
CA HIS A 211 -26.58 7.18 5.42
C HIS A 211 -25.95 8.48 4.88
N PHE A 212 -24.80 8.40 4.21
CA PHE A 212 -24.19 9.57 3.58
C PHE A 212 -25.10 10.19 2.51
N LYS A 213 -25.77 9.38 1.68
CA LYS A 213 -26.77 9.90 0.73
C LYS A 213 -27.93 10.64 1.41
N VAL A 214 -28.42 10.12 2.54
CA VAL A 214 -29.48 10.78 3.31
C VAL A 214 -28.98 12.12 3.87
N ILE A 215 -27.75 12.15 4.39
CA ILE A 215 -27.11 13.37 4.89
C ILE A 215 -26.93 14.39 3.77
N ASP A 216 -26.47 13.98 2.59
CA ASP A 216 -26.31 14.87 1.44
C ASP A 216 -27.65 15.51 1.02
N ILE A 217 -28.74 14.74 1.02
CA ILE A 217 -30.08 15.25 0.77
C ILE A 217 -30.48 16.28 1.84
N GLN A 218 -30.22 15.99 3.12
CA GLN A 218 -30.52 16.91 4.22
C GLN A 218 -29.70 18.21 4.12
N ILE A 219 -28.41 18.12 3.82
CA ILE A 219 -27.53 19.27 3.60
C ILE A 219 -28.04 20.10 2.42
N SER A 220 -28.42 19.47 1.31
CA SER A 220 -28.99 20.17 0.17
C SER A 220 -30.25 20.93 0.54
N ASN A 221 -31.14 20.34 1.35
CA ASN A 221 -32.35 20.99 1.82
C ASN A 221 -32.03 22.20 2.72
N VAL A 222 -31.11 22.05 3.68
CA VAL A 222 -30.67 23.15 4.55
C VAL A 222 -30.07 24.30 3.72
N ASN A 223 -29.25 23.99 2.72
CA ASN A 223 -28.66 25.00 1.84
C ASN A 223 -29.72 25.76 1.03
N ASN A 224 -30.78 25.08 0.58
CA ASN A 224 -31.90 25.73 -0.09
C ASN A 224 -32.64 26.68 0.88
N THR A 225 -32.95 26.25 2.09
CA THR A 225 -33.58 27.11 3.11
C THR A 225 -32.70 28.31 3.48
N LEU A 226 -31.38 28.10 3.58
CA LEU A 226 -30.44 29.18 3.84
C LEU A 226 -30.41 30.21 2.69
N LYS A 227 -30.54 29.75 1.45
CA LYS A 227 -30.64 30.63 0.28
C LYS A 227 -31.91 31.48 0.35
N GLU A 228 -33.06 30.87 0.63
CA GLU A 228 -34.34 31.58 0.81
C GLU A 228 -34.26 32.62 1.93
N LEU A 229 -33.64 32.28 3.06
CA LEU A 229 -33.44 33.23 4.17
C LEU A 229 -32.57 34.42 3.78
N LYS A 230 -31.51 34.21 2.98
CA LYS A 230 -30.66 35.30 2.47
C LYS A 230 -31.43 36.22 1.52
N GLU A 231 -32.27 35.66 0.65
CA GLU A 231 -33.13 36.43 -0.23
C GLU A 231 -34.12 37.28 0.58
N LEU A 232 -34.78 36.72 1.60
CA LEU A 232 -35.66 37.46 2.49
C LEU A 232 -34.92 38.57 3.27
N GLN A 233 -33.70 38.30 3.73
CA GLN A 233 -32.87 39.30 4.41
C GLN A 233 -32.51 40.47 3.49
N GLN A 234 -32.26 40.21 2.21
CA GLN A 234 -32.03 41.26 1.22
C GLN A 234 -33.28 42.13 1.04
N VAL A 235 -34.46 41.50 0.88
CA VAL A 235 -35.72 42.24 0.75
C VAL A 235 -35.99 43.12 1.97
N LEU A 236 -35.72 42.62 3.19
CA LEU A 236 -35.87 43.40 4.42
C LEU A 236 -34.90 44.59 4.47
N THR A 237 -33.66 44.40 3.99
CA THR A 237 -32.65 45.46 3.92
C THR A 237 -33.08 46.55 2.93
N ASP A 238 -33.56 46.16 1.75
CA ASP A 238 -34.06 47.10 0.74
C ASP A 238 -35.27 47.88 1.24
N MET A 239 -36.21 47.21 1.93
CA MET A 239 -37.34 47.86 2.58
C MET A 239 -36.89 48.88 3.63
N LYS A 240 -35.92 48.51 4.48
CA LYS A 240 -35.37 49.41 5.50
C LYS A 240 -34.75 50.65 4.87
N THR A 241 -33.92 50.50 3.84
CA THR A 241 -33.30 51.63 3.13
C THR A 241 -34.36 52.55 2.53
N ASN A 242 -35.41 52.01 1.91
CA ASN A 242 -36.53 52.80 1.39
C ASN A 242 -37.22 53.63 2.50
N PHE A 243 -37.47 53.04 3.66
CA PHE A 243 -38.05 53.77 4.80
C PHE A 243 -37.12 54.89 5.30
N GLU A 244 -35.82 54.63 5.42
CA GLU A 244 -34.83 55.64 5.82
C GLU A 244 -34.78 56.80 4.82
N ASP A 245 -34.80 56.52 3.52
CA ASP A 245 -34.85 57.54 2.46
C ASP A 245 -36.12 58.40 2.56
N ARG A 246 -37.28 57.76 2.81
CA ARG A 246 -38.56 58.48 2.98
C ARG A 246 -38.58 59.34 4.24
N ILE A 247 -38.00 58.87 5.35
CA ILE A 247 -37.86 59.66 6.57
C ILE A 247 -36.98 60.88 6.32
N SER A 248 -35.80 60.69 5.70
CA SER A 248 -34.88 61.77 5.35
C SER A 248 -35.53 62.82 4.44
N PHE A 249 -36.32 62.38 3.46
CA PHE A 249 -37.12 63.28 2.60
C PHE A 249 -38.14 64.10 3.41
N LEU A 250 -38.86 63.47 4.33
CA LEU A 250 -39.83 64.16 5.19
C LEU A 250 -39.14 65.16 6.13
N GLU A 251 -38.01 64.80 6.74
CA GLU A 251 -37.22 65.68 7.59
C GLU A 251 -36.76 66.93 6.83
N LYS A 252 -36.28 66.77 5.59
CA LYS A 252 -35.90 67.88 4.72
C LYS A 252 -37.08 68.82 4.45
N ASN A 253 -38.24 68.27 4.09
CA ASN A 253 -39.44 69.07 3.83
C ASN A 253 -39.93 69.82 5.08
N VAL A 254 -39.84 69.20 6.27
CA VAL A 254 -40.21 69.85 7.54
C VAL A 254 -39.30 71.05 7.84
N ILE A 255 -38.00 70.92 7.58
CA ILE A 255 -37.04 72.03 7.74
C ILE A 255 -37.38 73.18 6.79
N GLU A 256 -37.73 72.88 5.54
CA GLU A 256 -38.12 73.88 4.54
C GLU A 256 -39.42 74.61 4.91
N ILE A 257 -40.44 73.90 5.38
CA ILE A 257 -41.69 74.52 5.86
C ILE A 257 -41.42 75.46 7.05
N LYS A 258 -40.54 75.05 7.98
CA LYS A 258 -40.16 75.88 9.14
C LYS A 258 -39.42 77.15 8.71
N SER A 259 -38.57 77.10 7.69
CA SER A 259 -37.85 78.28 7.21
C SER A 259 -38.79 79.30 6.55
N VAL A 260 -39.78 78.84 5.75
CA VAL A 260 -40.82 79.69 5.15
C VAL A 260 -41.71 80.34 6.21
N SER A 261 -42.12 79.57 7.24
CA SER A 261 -42.94 80.11 8.34
C SER A 261 -42.25 81.23 9.13
N ASN A 262 -40.93 81.19 9.28
CA ASN A 262 -40.18 82.24 9.96
C ASN A 262 -40.08 83.54 9.16
N ILE A 263 -40.15 83.48 7.82
CA ILE A 263 -40.18 84.68 6.96
C ILE A 263 -41.49 85.45 7.13
N GLY A 264 -42.61 84.75 7.37
CA GLY A 264 -43.92 85.37 7.63
C GLY A 264 -44.09 86.04 8.99
N LYS A 265 -43.13 85.88 9.92
CA LYS A 265 -43.13 86.54 11.24
C LYS A 265 -42.27 87.81 11.29
N VAL A 266 -41.56 88.14 10.21
CA VAL A 266 -40.66 89.32 10.12
C VAL A 266 -41.34 90.50 9.40
N TYR A 267 -42.61 90.36 9.02
CA TYR A 267 -43.44 91.44 8.46
C TYR A 267 -44.56 91.81 9.43
#